data_AF-A6EDS2-F1
#
_entry.id   AF-A6EDS2-F1
#
_cell.length_a   1.000
_cell.length_b   1.000
_cell.length_c   1.000
_cell.angle_alpha   90.00
_cell.angle_beta   90.00
_cell.angle_gamma   90.00
#
_symmetry.space_group_name_H-M   'P 1'
#
loop_
_entity.id
_entity.type
_entity.pdbx_description
1 polymer ?
#
loop_
_entity_poly.entity_id
_entity_poly.type
_entity_poly.pdbx_seq_one_letter_code
_entity_poly.pdbx_strand_id
1 'polypeptide(L)'
;MIIGGLFLIYKSTHEIHNKLEGEEEGGIKGKVHSFVGIIVQILILDIVFSLDSVITAVGMADHIEIMIAAVVIAVVIMLISAGTISNFVNNHPTVKMLALSFLLLIGVSLLAEGLDQHIPKGYIYFAMAFSVLVEVLNLKMKGKSRKPVTLRDTPHENK
;
A
#
# COMPACT_ATOMS: atom_id res chain seq x y z
N MET A 1 -14.88 -9.13 11.61
CA MET A 1 -13.44 -8.87 11.37
C MET A 1 -12.78 -10.02 10.60
N ILE A 2 -12.97 -11.28 11.02
CA ILE A 2 -12.43 -12.50 10.35
C ILE A 2 -12.62 -12.52 8.83
N ILE A 3 -13.85 -12.35 8.33
CA ILE A 3 -14.14 -12.42 6.88
C ILE A 3 -13.39 -11.33 6.10
N GLY A 4 -13.32 -10.11 6.65
CA GLY A 4 -12.56 -9.01 6.05
C GLY A 4 -11.06 -9.28 6.06
N GLY A 5 -10.52 -9.82 7.17
CA GLY A 5 -9.12 -10.23 7.28
C GLY A 5 -8.74 -11.29 6.25
N LEU A 6 -9.53 -12.36 6.12
CA LEU A 6 -9.33 -13.41 5.12
C LEU A 6 -9.40 -12.88 3.69
N PHE A 7 -10.37 -12.00 3.39
CA PHE A 7 -10.48 -11.37 2.07
C PHE A 7 -9.22 -10.57 1.72
N LEU A 8 -8.71 -9.76 2.66
CA LEU A 8 -7.50 -8.96 2.45
C LEU A 8 -6.26 -9.83 2.27
N ILE A 9 -6.09 -10.88 3.08
CA ILE A 9 -4.96 -11.81 2.94
C ILE A 9 -5.00 -12.49 1.57
N TYR A 10 -6.14 -13.07 1.19
CA TYR A 10 -6.29 -13.74 -0.09
C TYR A 10 -5.98 -12.81 -1.27
N LYS A 11 -6.60 -11.62 -1.28
CA LYS A 11 -6.41 -10.65 -2.37
C LYS A 11 -4.99 -10.13 -2.46
N SER A 12 -4.37 -9.79 -1.32
CA SER A 12 -3.02 -9.23 -1.30
C SER A 12 -1.99 -10.26 -1.74
N THR A 13 -2.10 -11.49 -1.24
CA THR A 13 -1.22 -12.61 -1.65
C THR A 13 -1.38 -12.92 -3.12
N HIS A 14 -2.61 -13.00 -3.64
CA HIS A 14 -2.85 -13.25 -5.06
C HIS A 14 -2.28 -12.12 -5.94
N GLU A 15 -2.42 -10.86 -5.53
CA GLU A 15 -1.89 -9.72 -6.29
C GLU A 15 -0.36 -9.68 -6.26
N ILE A 16 0.25 -9.99 -5.10
CA ILE A 16 1.71 -10.10 -4.96
C ILE A 16 2.25 -11.23 -5.84
N HIS A 17 1.61 -12.40 -5.84
CA HIS A 17 1.98 -13.55 -6.65
C HIS A 17 1.91 -13.25 -8.15
N ASN A 18 0.80 -12.68 -8.63
CA ASN A 18 0.65 -12.26 -10.03
C ASN A 18 1.74 -11.27 -10.49
N LYS A 19 2.25 -10.44 -9.57
CA LYS A 19 3.32 -9.48 -9.86
C LYS A 19 4.71 -10.10 -9.90
N LEU A 20 4.94 -11.12 -9.09
CA LEU A 20 6.22 -11.83 -9.03
C LEU A 20 6.38 -12.81 -10.19
N GLU A 21 5.31 -13.43 -10.66
CA GLU A 21 5.35 -14.41 -11.76
C GLU A 21 5.18 -13.79 -13.15
N GLY A 22 4.65 -12.56 -13.24
CA GLY A 22 4.39 -11.87 -14.50
C GLY A 22 5.62 -11.31 -15.25
N GLU A 23 6.85 -11.62 -14.83
CA GLU A 23 8.08 -11.22 -15.54
C GLU A 23 8.67 -12.31 -16.47
N GLU A 24 8.16 -13.55 -16.48
CA GLU A 24 8.77 -14.64 -17.30
C GLU A 24 8.04 -15.06 -18.58
N GLU A 25 6.82 -14.61 -18.88
CA GLU A 25 6.16 -14.98 -20.15
C GLU A 25 6.00 -13.79 -21.09
N GLY A 26 6.87 -13.77 -22.11
CA GLY A 26 6.85 -12.81 -23.19
C GLY A 26 5.52 -12.81 -23.95
N GLY A 27 5.12 -11.60 -24.38
CA GLY A 27 4.17 -11.42 -25.47
C GLY A 27 2.74 -11.84 -25.19
N ILE A 28 1.93 -10.91 -24.65
CA ILE A 28 0.60 -10.50 -25.14
C ILE A 28 -0.10 -9.75 -23.99
N LYS A 29 -0.34 -8.45 -24.23
CA LYS A 29 -1.25 -7.57 -23.48
C LYS A 29 -1.05 -7.57 -21.96
N GLY A 30 -0.16 -6.69 -21.51
CA GLY A 30 -0.06 -6.29 -20.11
C GLY A 30 -1.45 -6.02 -19.54
N LYS A 31 -1.92 -6.96 -18.71
CA LYS A 31 -3.17 -6.85 -17.98
C LYS A 31 -2.88 -5.83 -16.89
N VAL A 32 -3.11 -4.57 -17.22
CA VAL A 32 -3.14 -3.42 -16.31
C VAL A 32 -3.88 -3.91 -15.08
N HIS A 33 -3.13 -4.16 -13.99
CA HIS A 33 -3.73 -4.49 -12.71
C HIS A 33 -4.80 -3.47 -12.47
N SER A 34 -6.04 -3.94 -12.26
CA SER A 34 -7.20 -3.05 -12.27
C SER A 34 -6.97 -2.02 -11.19
N PHE A 35 -6.56 -0.84 -11.64
CA PHE A 35 -6.24 0.33 -10.88
C PHE A 35 -7.40 0.69 -9.93
N VAL A 36 -8.62 0.41 -10.40
CA VAL A 36 -9.87 0.47 -9.65
C VAL A 36 -9.90 -0.52 -8.48
N GLY A 37 -9.37 -1.73 -8.65
CA GLY A 37 -9.34 -2.76 -7.60
C GLY A 37 -8.52 -2.36 -6.38
N ILE A 38 -7.34 -1.76 -6.57
CA ILE A 38 -6.48 -1.32 -5.46
C ILE A 38 -7.11 -0.11 -4.75
N ILE A 39 -7.68 0.86 -5.47
CA ILE A 39 -8.38 1.99 -4.85
C ILE A 39 -9.61 1.52 -4.07
N VAL A 40 -10.43 0.65 -4.66
CA VAL A 40 -11.61 0.10 -3.99
C VAL A 40 -11.19 -0.66 -2.72
N GLN A 41 -10.06 -1.37 -2.74
CA GLN A 41 -9.50 -2.02 -1.56
C GLN A 41 -9.05 -1.04 -0.48
N ILE A 42 -8.30 0.02 -0.86
CA ILE A 42 -7.89 1.08 0.07
C ILE A 42 -9.13 1.75 0.67
N LEU A 43 -10.16 2.00 -0.13
CA LEU A 43 -11.40 2.63 0.32
C LEU A 43 -12.19 1.71 1.28
N ILE A 44 -12.25 0.40 1.01
CA ILE A 44 -12.85 -0.58 1.93
C ILE A 44 -12.05 -0.66 3.24
N LEU A 45 -10.71 -0.67 3.16
CA LEU A 45 -9.85 -0.69 4.34
C LEU A 45 -9.92 0.59 5.16
N ASP A 46 -10.00 1.74 4.50
CA ASP A 46 -10.19 3.03 5.15
C ASP A 46 -11.54 3.08 5.86
N ILE A 47 -12.60 2.53 5.27
CA ILE A 47 -13.90 2.39 5.95
C ILE A 47 -13.79 1.48 7.18
N VAL A 48 -13.15 0.32 7.08
CA VAL A 48 -13.03 -0.61 8.22
C VAL A 48 -12.15 -0.05 9.34
N PHE A 49 -11.02 0.58 8.99
CA PHE A 49 -10.08 1.17 9.93
C PHE A 49 -10.59 2.49 10.53
N SER A 50 -11.26 3.31 9.72
CA SER A 50 -11.93 4.51 10.21
C SER A 50 -13.05 4.12 11.16
N LEU A 51 -13.92 3.15 10.83
CA LEU A 51 -14.98 2.71 11.73
C LEU A 51 -14.45 2.18 13.06
N ASP A 52 -13.38 1.38 13.09
CA ASP A 52 -12.81 0.90 14.36
C ASP A 52 -12.19 2.03 15.20
N SER A 53 -11.45 2.94 14.57
CA SER A 53 -10.84 4.10 15.22
C SER A 53 -11.88 5.11 15.74
N VAL A 54 -12.96 5.28 14.98
CA VAL A 54 -14.14 6.11 15.26
C VAL A 54 -14.95 5.49 16.39
N ILE A 55 -15.26 4.20 16.35
CA ILE A 55 -16.01 3.51 17.41
C ILE A 55 -15.20 3.50 18.71
N THR A 56 -13.89 3.27 18.63
CA THR A 56 -12.99 3.38 19.79
C THR A 56 -12.97 4.80 20.34
N ALA A 57 -12.95 5.82 19.47
CA ALA A 57 -13.01 7.23 19.89
C ALA A 57 -14.40 7.64 20.42
N VAL A 58 -15.52 7.13 19.87
CA VAL A 58 -16.90 7.30 20.38
C VAL A 58 -17.03 6.74 21.77
N GLY A 59 -16.42 5.58 22.04
CA GLY A 59 -16.37 5.00 23.37
C GLY A 59 -15.63 5.87 24.40
N MET A 60 -14.88 6.88 23.93
CA MET A 60 -14.05 7.77 24.75
C MET A 60 -14.43 9.27 24.66
N ALA A 61 -15.36 9.69 23.78
CA ALA A 61 -15.65 11.10 23.51
C ALA A 61 -17.16 11.37 23.42
N ASP A 62 -17.63 12.39 24.16
CA ASP A 62 -19.04 12.76 24.27
C ASP A 62 -19.65 13.43 23.00
N HIS A 63 -18.87 13.60 21.92
CA HIS A 63 -19.26 14.42 20.77
C HIS A 63 -19.21 13.66 19.44
N ILE A 64 -20.24 12.85 19.22
CA ILE A 64 -20.45 12.03 18.01
C ILE A 64 -20.44 12.89 16.72
N GLU A 65 -20.98 14.12 16.79
CA GLU A 65 -21.08 15.04 15.65
C GLU A 65 -19.70 15.42 15.07
N ILE A 66 -18.73 15.68 15.93
CA ILE A 66 -17.36 16.09 15.53
C ILE A 66 -16.67 14.94 14.79
N MET A 67 -16.90 13.72 15.25
CA MET A 67 -16.28 12.54 14.68
C MET A 67 -16.89 12.21 13.30
N ILE A 68 -18.21 12.30 13.14
CA ILE A 68 -18.85 12.13 11.83
C ILE A 68 -18.30 13.17 10.85
N ALA A 69 -18.19 14.43 11.27
CA ALA A 69 -17.61 15.48 10.44
C ALA A 69 -16.16 15.15 10.04
N ALA A 70 -15.33 14.67 10.97
CA ALA A 70 -13.94 14.27 10.69
C ALA A 70 -13.83 13.16 9.65
N VAL A 71 -14.66 12.10 9.75
CA VAL A 71 -14.69 11.00 8.78
C VAL A 71 -15.11 11.49 7.40
N VAL A 72 -16.17 12.28 7.32
CA VAL A 72 -16.66 12.83 6.04
C VAL A 72 -15.59 13.69 5.38
N ILE A 73 -14.92 14.57 6.14
CA ILE A 73 -13.83 15.40 5.63
C ILE A 73 -12.67 14.52 5.12
N ALA A 74 -12.28 13.49 5.86
CA ALA A 74 -11.20 12.58 5.46
C ALA A 74 -11.52 11.85 4.14
N VAL A 75 -12.73 11.31 4.00
CA VAL A 75 -13.17 10.62 2.78
C VAL A 75 -13.19 11.58 1.59
N VAL A 76 -13.68 12.81 1.76
CA VAL A 76 -13.69 13.82 0.69
C VAL A 76 -12.28 14.16 0.22
N ILE A 77 -11.34 14.38 1.15
CA ILE A 77 -9.93 14.64 0.83
C ILE A 77 -9.33 13.45 0.08
N MET A 78 -9.64 12.23 0.50
CA MET A 78 -9.16 11.02 -0.16
C MET A 78 -9.67 10.91 -1.60
N LEU A 79 -10.97 11.15 -1.84
CA LEU A 79 -11.56 11.08 -3.18
C LEU A 79 -10.93 12.10 -4.13
N ILE A 80 -10.71 13.32 -3.66
CA ILE A 80 -10.03 14.37 -4.44
C ILE A 80 -8.58 13.96 -4.75
N SER A 81 -7.91 13.33 -3.78
CA SER A 81 -6.48 12.95 -3.89
C SER A 81 -6.25 11.62 -4.62
N ALA A 82 -7.28 10.82 -4.83
CA ALA A 82 -7.17 9.44 -5.33
C ALA A 82 -6.45 9.36 -6.68
N GLY A 83 -6.72 10.29 -7.60
CA GLY A 83 -6.04 10.36 -8.91
C GLY A 83 -4.53 10.64 -8.79
N THR A 84 -4.12 11.51 -7.86
CA THR A 84 -2.71 11.84 -7.64
C THR A 84 -1.97 10.70 -6.96
N ILE A 85 -2.57 10.13 -5.91
CA ILE A 85 -2.02 8.98 -5.16
C ILE A 85 -1.85 7.78 -6.09
N SER A 86 -2.86 7.52 -6.93
CA SER A 86 -2.81 6.53 -7.99
C SER A 86 -1.57 6.65 -8.86
N ASN A 87 -1.39 7.82 -9.48
CA ASN A 87 -0.34 8.03 -10.45
C ASN A 87 1.03 7.84 -9.78
N PHE A 88 1.17 8.31 -8.54
CA PHE A 88 2.36 8.10 -7.75
C PHE A 88 2.66 6.60 -7.50
N VAL A 89 1.67 5.83 -7.05
CA VAL A 89 1.80 4.39 -6.78
C VAL A 89 2.07 3.59 -8.06
N ASN A 90 1.46 3.97 -9.19
CA ASN A 90 1.69 3.31 -10.47
C ASN A 90 3.10 3.58 -11.03
N ASN A 91 3.64 4.77 -10.81
CA ASN A 91 4.97 5.14 -11.26
C ASN A 91 6.09 4.59 -10.38
N HIS A 92 5.78 4.09 -9.17
CA HIS A 92 6.75 3.55 -8.22
C HIS A 92 6.40 2.10 -7.83
N PRO A 93 6.96 1.09 -8.52
CA PRO A 93 6.65 -0.32 -8.27
C PRO A 93 6.87 -0.77 -6.82
N THR A 94 7.91 -0.26 -6.16
CA THR A 94 8.24 -0.56 -4.76
C THR A 94 7.19 0.01 -3.80
N VAL A 95 6.67 1.21 -4.08
CA VAL A 95 5.53 1.80 -3.34
C VAL A 95 4.25 0.97 -3.53
N LYS A 96 3.99 0.48 -4.75
CA LYS A 96 2.86 -0.43 -5.00
C LYS A 96 2.98 -1.73 -4.19
N MET A 97 4.18 -2.32 -4.14
CA MET A 97 4.42 -3.50 -3.31
C MET A 97 4.24 -3.21 -1.82
N LEU A 98 4.77 -2.08 -1.33
CA LEU A 98 4.59 -1.63 0.05
C LEU A 98 3.11 -1.48 0.42
N ALA A 99 2.29 -0.91 -0.47
CA ALA A 99 0.85 -0.81 -0.25
C ALA A 99 0.19 -2.19 -0.13
N LEU A 100 0.49 -3.14 -1.03
CA LEU A 100 -0.04 -4.52 -0.97
C LEU A 100 0.41 -5.25 0.30
N SER A 101 1.65 -5.04 0.75
CA SER A 101 2.14 -5.59 2.02
C SER A 101 1.41 -5.01 3.23
N PHE A 102 1.02 -3.73 3.20
CA PHE A 102 0.19 -3.15 4.27
C PHE A 102 -1.22 -3.75 4.26
N LEU A 103 -1.83 -3.97 3.10
CA LEU A 103 -3.12 -4.67 3.01
C LEU A 103 -3.03 -6.07 3.65
N LEU A 104 -1.95 -6.81 3.38
CA LEU A 104 -1.71 -8.13 3.97
C LEU A 104 -1.52 -8.05 5.49
N LEU A 105 -0.68 -7.13 5.97
CA LEU A 105 -0.42 -6.93 7.40
C LEU A 105 -1.71 -6.60 8.16
N ILE A 106 -2.55 -5.71 7.61
CA ILE A 106 -3.84 -5.36 8.22
C ILE A 106 -4.80 -6.54 8.13
N GLY A 107 -4.81 -7.29 7.03
CA GLY A 107 -5.60 -8.52 6.91
C GLY A 107 -5.27 -9.54 7.99
N VAL A 108 -3.98 -9.72 8.31
CA VAL A 108 -3.52 -10.56 9.41
C VAL A 108 -3.94 -9.99 10.77
N SER A 109 -3.85 -8.67 10.97
CA SER A 109 -4.30 -8.02 12.21
C SER A 109 -5.79 -8.23 12.46
N LEU A 110 -6.64 -8.01 11.45
CA LEU A 110 -8.10 -8.19 11.56
C LEU A 110 -8.50 -9.65 11.80
N LEU A 111 -7.71 -10.58 11.26
CA LEU A 111 -7.90 -12.00 11.52
C LEU A 111 -7.53 -12.34 12.97
N ALA A 112 -6.39 -11.84 13.46
CA ALA A 112 -5.96 -12.03 14.85
C ALA A 112 -6.96 -11.45 15.84
N GLU A 113 -7.37 -10.19 15.66
CA GLU A 113 -8.40 -9.54 16.47
C GLU A 113 -9.72 -10.31 16.43
N GLY A 114 -10.11 -10.82 15.26
CA GLY A 114 -11.31 -11.66 15.10
C GLY A 114 -11.22 -13.02 15.81
N LEU A 115 -10.03 -13.50 16.16
CA LEU A 115 -9.77 -14.72 16.92
C LEU A 115 -9.46 -14.42 18.41
N ASP A 116 -9.87 -13.24 18.89
CA ASP A 116 -9.59 -12.71 20.24
C ASP A 116 -8.08 -12.55 20.57
N GLN A 117 -7.21 -12.64 19.56
CA GLN A 117 -5.76 -12.40 19.69
C GLN A 117 -5.45 -10.93 19.40
N HIS A 118 -5.26 -10.17 20.46
CA HIS A 118 -5.00 -8.74 20.37
C HIS A 118 -3.54 -8.48 20.04
N ILE A 119 -3.27 -8.04 18.80
CA ILE A 119 -1.96 -7.51 18.43
C ILE A 119 -1.93 -6.03 18.83
N PRO A 120 -0.99 -5.59 19.68
CA PRO A 120 -0.92 -4.18 20.05
C PRO A 120 -0.70 -3.31 18.81
N LYS A 121 -1.63 -2.38 18.57
CA LYS A 121 -1.66 -1.51 17.37
C LYS A 121 -0.35 -0.76 17.15
N GLY A 122 0.37 -0.44 18.24
CA GLY A 122 1.70 0.19 18.19
C GLY A 122 2.73 -0.58 17.37
N TYR A 123 2.72 -1.93 17.40
CA TYR A 123 3.63 -2.73 16.59
C TYR A 123 3.32 -2.61 15.09
N ILE A 124 2.04 -2.55 14.74
CA ILE A 124 1.57 -2.40 13.35
C ILE A 124 1.93 -1.01 12.84
N TYR A 125 1.66 0.04 13.63
CA TYR A 125 2.01 1.40 13.27
C TYR A 125 3.52 1.60 13.14
N PHE A 126 4.31 1.00 14.04
CA PHE A 126 5.76 1.03 13.95
C PHE A 126 6.26 0.33 12.68
N ALA A 127 5.74 -0.85 12.36
CA ALA A 127 6.09 -1.58 11.14
C ALA A 127 5.76 -0.76 9.89
N MET A 128 4.56 -0.18 9.79
CA MET A 128 4.18 0.67 8.67
C MET A 128 5.07 1.91 8.54
N ALA A 129 5.31 2.63 9.64
CA ALA A 129 6.16 3.81 9.64
C ALA A 129 7.61 3.48 9.25
N PHE A 130 8.16 2.39 9.77
CA PHE A 130 9.50 1.91 9.42
C PHE A 130 9.61 1.53 7.94
N SER A 131 8.63 0.79 7.40
CA SER A 131 8.61 0.44 5.97
C SER A 131 8.53 1.68 5.07
N VAL A 132 7.71 2.67 5.42
CA VAL A 132 7.65 3.94 4.68
C VAL A 132 8.99 4.68 4.75
N LEU A 133 9.62 4.74 5.92
CA LEU A 133 10.94 5.35 6.10
C LEU A 133 11.98 4.69 5.17
N VAL A 134 12.05 3.36 5.18
CA VAL A 134 12.95 2.59 4.33
C VAL A 134 12.66 2.85 2.85
N GLU A 135 11.39 2.88 2.46
CA GLU A 135 11.01 3.14 1.07
C GLU A 135 11.33 4.56 0.63
N VAL A 136 11.17 5.57 1.50
CA VAL A 136 11.60 6.95 1.21
C VAL A 136 13.12 7.01 1.00
N LEU A 137 13.91 6.28 1.79
CA LEU A 137 15.36 6.18 1.58
C LEU A 137 15.68 5.50 0.24
N ASN A 138 14.99 4.40 -0.07
CA ASN A 138 15.14 3.65 -1.31
C ASN A 138 14.84 4.50 -2.55
N LEU A 139 13.72 5.24 -2.54
CA LEU A 139 13.34 6.17 -3.60
C LEU A 139 14.38 7.29 -3.80
N LYS A 140 14.89 7.87 -2.70
CA LYS A 140 15.95 8.89 -2.74
C LYS A 140 17.26 8.37 -3.33
N MET A 141 17.63 7.13 -3.01
CA MET A 141 18.84 6.49 -3.53
C MET A 141 18.72 6.16 -5.02
N LYS A 142 17.55 5.66 -5.45
CA LYS A 142 17.29 5.30 -6.85
C LYS A 142 17.33 6.50 -7.79
N GLY A 143 16.89 7.68 -7.32
CA GLY A 143 17.02 8.94 -8.07
C GLY A 143 18.47 9.40 -8.32
N LYS A 144 19.45 8.89 -7.55
CA LYS A 144 20.87 9.28 -7.66
C LYS A 144 21.71 8.39 -8.59
N SER A 145 21.19 7.23 -9.02
CA SER A 145 21.96 6.19 -9.73
C SER A 145 21.74 6.15 -11.25
N ARG A 146 21.57 7.31 -11.91
CA ARG A 146 21.56 7.46 -13.37
C ARG A 146 22.80 8.22 -13.85
N LYS A 147 23.97 7.60 -13.73
CA LYS A 147 25.05 7.84 -14.69
C LYS A 147 25.54 6.47 -15.14
N PRO A 148 25.26 6.06 -16.39
CA PRO A 148 25.95 4.91 -16.95
C PRO A 148 27.44 5.24 -16.90
N VAL A 149 28.25 4.38 -16.29
CA VAL A 149 29.70 4.47 -16.39
C VAL A 149 30.01 4.24 -17.87
N THR A 150 30.34 5.32 -18.58
CA THR A 150 30.88 5.26 -19.94
C THR A 150 32.20 4.50 -19.88
N LEU A 151 32.17 3.24 -20.31
CA LEU A 151 33.38 2.48 -20.60
C LEU A 151 34.12 3.24 -21.72
N ARG A 152 35.38 3.60 -21.46
CA ARG A 152 36.24 4.26 -22.47
C ARG A 152 36.43 3.26 -23.60
N ASP A 153 36.00 3.64 -24.81
CA ASP A 153 36.36 2.91 -26.02
C ASP A 153 37.89 2.80 -26.09
N THR A 154 38.39 1.56 -26.10
CA THR A 154 39.80 1.28 -26.35
C THR A 154 40.16 1.72 -27.77
N PRO A 155 41.32 2.36 -28.01
CA PRO A 155 41.65 2.99 -29.29
C PRO A 155 41.64 1.98 -30.44
N HIS A 156 41.07 2.41 -31.57
CA HIS A 156 41.25 1.77 -32.87
C HIS A 156 42.74 1.54 -33.15
N GLU A 157 43.17 0.29 -33.17
CA GLU A 157 44.44 -0.10 -33.75
C GLU A 157 44.25 -0.25 -35.27
N ASN A 158 44.51 0.84 -35.99
CA ASN A 158 44.74 0.83 -37.43
C ASN A 158 46.19 0.42 -37.68
N LYS A 159 46.42 -0.81 -38.15
CA LYS A 159 47.30 -1.14 -39.29
C LYS A 159 47.36 -2.64 -39.55
#